data_AF-A0A4Z0PZX6-F1
#
_entry.id   AF-A0A4Z0PZX6-F1
#
_cell.length_a   1.000
_cell.length_b   1.000
_cell.length_c   1.000
_cell.angle_alpha   90.00
_cell.angle_beta   90.00
_cell.angle_gamma   90.00
#
_symmetry.space_group_name_H-M   'P 1'
#
loop_
_entity.id
_entity.type
_entity.pdbx_description
1 polymer ?
#
loop_
_entity_poly.entity_id
_entity_poly.type
_entity_poly.pdbx_seq_one_letter_code
_entity_poly.pdbx_strand_id
1 'polypeptide(L)'
;MKNILLLAGLLLAALGSWAFYPKAAATPEYMQLSLYSSAGKPTLVMISPTGEVTQEKLLTKTKGEYKYQAQLLVKLNELRGLGWQVVEMQQTETSTPDLQHPLLGPDVVSTATYLLERR
;
A
#
# COMPACT_ATOMS: atom_id res chain seq x y z
N MET A 1 -3.65 56.36 26.48
CA MET A 1 -3.18 55.11 27.11
C MET A 1 -4.10 53.90 26.86
N LYS A 2 -5.43 54.07 26.72
CA LYS A 2 -6.40 52.97 26.46
C LYS A 2 -6.13 52.15 25.18
N ASN A 3 -5.58 52.76 24.14
CA ASN A 3 -5.35 52.10 22.84
C ASN A 3 -4.20 51.08 22.87
N ILE A 4 -3.26 51.23 23.80
CA ILE A 4 -2.09 50.33 23.93
C ILE A 4 -2.55 48.97 24.48
N LEU A 5 -3.52 48.97 25.39
CA LEU A 5 -4.10 47.74 25.95
C LEU A 5 -4.91 46.96 24.90
N LEU A 6 -5.62 47.66 24.02
CA LEU A 6 -6.34 47.04 22.91
C LEU A 6 -5.39 46.39 21.90
N LEU A 7 -4.29 47.06 21.57
CA LEU A 7 -3.25 46.51 20.69
C LEU A 7 -2.55 45.28 21.29
N ALA A 8 -2.24 45.32 22.59
CA ALA A 8 -1.64 44.18 23.29
C ALA A 8 -2.59 42.96 23.34
N GLY A 9 -3.88 43.20 23.57
CA GLY A 9 -4.89 42.14 23.54
C GLY A 9 -5.03 41.50 22.15
N LEU A 10 -4.96 42.30 21.09
CA LEU A 10 -5.07 41.80 19.71
C LEU A 10 -3.84 40.96 19.31
N LEU A 11 -2.64 41.36 19.74
CA LEU A 11 -1.40 40.61 19.54
C LEU A 11 -1.39 39.27 20.28
N LEU A 12 -1.88 39.25 21.53
CA LEU A 12 -2.02 38.02 22.32
C LEU A 12 -3.04 37.06 21.70
N ALA A 13 -4.15 37.58 21.18
CA ALA A 13 -5.15 36.77 20.49
C ALA A 13 -4.59 36.17 19.18
N ALA A 14 -3.82 36.95 18.41
CA ALA A 14 -3.17 36.47 17.19
C ALA A 14 -2.12 35.38 17.47
N LEU A 15 -1.27 35.59 18.47
CA LEU A 15 -0.24 34.60 18.88
C LEU A 15 -0.85 33.35 19.50
N GLY A 16 -1.90 33.50 20.32
CA GLY A 16 -2.66 32.39 20.87
C GLY A 16 -3.34 31.56 19.79
N SER A 17 -3.95 32.21 18.79
CA SER A 17 -4.59 31.53 17.65
C SER A 17 -3.59 30.71 16.81
N TRP A 18 -2.31 31.13 16.78
CA TRP A 18 -1.24 30.40 16.11
C TRP A 18 -0.77 29.17 16.88
N ALA A 19 -0.80 29.19 18.21
CA ALA A 19 -0.44 28.04 19.05
C ALA A 19 -1.47 26.89 18.97
N PHE A 20 -2.73 27.22 18.67
CA PHE A 20 -3.81 26.25 18.46
C PHE A 20 -4.07 25.92 16.99
N TYR A 21 -3.28 26.50 16.06
CA TYR A 21 -3.37 26.09 14.68
C TYR A 21 -2.81 24.67 14.56
N PRO A 22 -3.61 23.69 14.09
CA PRO A 22 -3.12 22.33 13.95
C PRO A 22 -1.93 22.36 12.99
N LYS A 23 -0.75 21.98 13.49
CA LYS A 23 0.39 21.72 12.62
C LYS A 23 -0.05 20.68 11.61
N ALA A 24 0.23 20.91 10.33
CA ALA A 24 0.01 19.90 9.30
C ALA A 24 0.75 18.63 9.74
N ALA A 25 -0.01 17.60 10.10
CA ALA A 25 0.55 16.27 10.29
C ALA A 25 1.24 15.86 8.99
N ALA A 26 2.36 15.15 9.08
CA ALA A 26 3.02 14.62 7.90
C ALA A 26 1.99 13.87 7.05
N THR A 27 1.94 14.18 5.75
CA THR A 27 1.03 13.51 4.84
C THR A 27 1.41 12.04 4.77
N PRO A 28 0.49 11.11 5.11
CA PRO A 28 0.81 9.69 5.05
C PRO A 28 1.17 9.29 3.62
N GLU A 29 2.26 8.54 3.47
CA GLU A 29 2.66 8.00 2.19
C GLU A 29 2.01 6.63 2.00
N TYR A 30 1.58 6.35 0.76
CA TYR A 30 0.93 5.09 0.42
C TYR A 30 1.73 4.33 -0.64
N MET A 31 1.80 3.02 -0.47
CA MET A 31 2.42 2.09 -1.40
C MET A 31 1.47 0.92 -1.62
N GLN A 32 1.39 0.43 -2.86
CA GLN A 32 0.62 -0.77 -3.16
C GLN A 32 1.57 -1.92 -3.47
N LEU A 33 1.34 -3.09 -2.87
CA LEU A 33 2.01 -4.34 -3.20
C LEU A 33 0.97 -5.36 -3.64
N SER A 34 1.11 -5.88 -4.86
CA SER A 34 0.17 -6.84 -5.44
C SER A 34 0.92 -8.10 -5.89
N LEU A 35 0.39 -9.27 -5.57
CA LEU A 35 0.80 -10.54 -6.15
C LEU A 35 -0.24 -10.93 -7.19
N TYR A 36 0.21 -11.13 -8.42
CA TYR A 36 -0.61 -11.59 -9.53
C TYR A 36 -0.07 -12.93 -10.04
N SER A 37 -0.94 -13.93 -10.17
CA SER A 37 -0.59 -15.22 -10.77
C SER A 37 -1.47 -15.47 -11.99
N SER A 38 -0.87 -15.42 -13.18
CA SER A 38 -1.54 -15.78 -14.44
C SER A 38 -0.72 -16.81 -15.19
N ALA A 39 -1.39 -17.86 -15.67
CA ALA A 39 -0.77 -18.97 -16.42
C ALA A 39 0.49 -19.57 -15.73
N GLY A 40 0.48 -19.63 -14.39
CA GLY A 40 1.60 -20.14 -13.59
C GLY A 40 2.85 -19.25 -13.55
N LYS A 41 2.72 -17.97 -13.94
CA LYS A 41 3.77 -16.95 -13.85
C LYS A 41 3.44 -15.93 -12.75
N PRO A 42 3.74 -16.26 -11.49
CA PRO A 42 3.60 -15.33 -10.35
C PRO A 42 4.48 -14.08 -10.55
N THR A 43 3.91 -12.91 -10.34
CA THR A 43 4.61 -11.62 -10.42
C THR A 43 4.21 -10.76 -9.23
N LEU A 44 5.20 -10.23 -8.51
CA LEU A 44 5.00 -9.18 -7.53
C LEU A 44 5.06 -7.83 -8.25
N VAL A 45 4.07 -6.99 -8.01
CA VAL A 45 3.99 -5.63 -8.53
C VAL A 45 3.95 -4.70 -7.34
N MET A 46 4.89 -3.76 -7.29
CA MET A 46 4.93 -2.73 -6.27
C MET A 46 4.81 -1.36 -6.93
N ILE A 47 3.87 -0.55 -6.45
CA ILE A 47 3.63 0.83 -6.89
C ILE A 47 4.06 1.74 -5.74
N SER A 48 5.12 2.51 -5.96
CA SER A 48 5.68 3.42 -4.96
C SER A 48 4.78 4.64 -4.72
N PRO A 49 5.00 5.41 -3.65
CA PRO A 49 4.33 6.70 -3.45
C PRO A 49 4.61 7.71 -4.56
N THR A 50 5.72 7.55 -5.29
CA THR A 50 6.09 8.39 -6.44
C THR A 50 5.40 7.94 -7.74
N GLY A 51 4.63 6.85 -7.70
CA GLY A 51 3.96 6.27 -8.87
C GLY A 51 4.87 5.35 -9.71
N GLU A 52 6.09 5.07 -9.25
CA GLU A 52 6.98 4.13 -9.93
C GLU A 52 6.48 2.71 -9.75
N VAL A 53 6.38 1.99 -10.86
CA VAL A 53 5.94 0.60 -10.88
C VAL A 53 7.15 -0.31 -11.03
N THR A 54 7.33 -1.20 -10.06
CA THR A 54 8.36 -2.25 -10.10
C THR A 54 7.68 -3.61 -10.20
N GLN A 55 8.16 -4.44 -11.12
CA GLN A 55 7.62 -5.78 -11.34
C GLN A 55 8.72 -6.81 -11.14
N GLU A 56 8.50 -7.73 -10.21
CA GLU A 56 9.42 -8.82 -9.90
C GLU A 56 8.76 -10.15 -10.25
N LYS A 57 9.32 -10.83 -11.26
CA LYS A 57 8.87 -12.17 -11.65
C LYS A 57 9.41 -13.19 -10.66
N LEU A 58 8.52 -13.93 -10.01
CA LEU A 58 8.90 -14.93 -9.02
C LEU A 58 9.31 -16.23 -9.72
N LEU A 59 10.62 -16.37 -10.00
CA LEU A 59 11.21 -17.57 -10.60
C LEU A 59 11.44 -18.65 -9.53
N THR A 60 10.40 -19.41 -9.20
CA THR A 60 10.56 -20.63 -8.38
C THR A 60 10.84 -21.85 -9.24
N LYS A 61 11.77 -22.70 -8.80
CA LYS A 61 12.00 -24.04 -9.39
C LYS A 61 10.88 -25.04 -9.06
N THR A 62 10.01 -24.72 -8.10
CA THR A 62 8.89 -25.59 -7.65
C THR A 62 7.57 -24.84 -7.73
N LYS A 63 6.59 -25.39 -8.47
CA LYS A 63 5.25 -24.82 -8.62
C LYS A 63 4.43 -24.98 -7.32
N GLY A 64 3.71 -23.94 -6.89
CA GLY A 64 2.76 -24.01 -5.77
C GLY A 64 2.39 -22.64 -5.20
N GLU A 65 1.09 -22.35 -5.07
CA GLU A 65 0.57 -21.04 -4.63
C GLU A 65 1.07 -20.61 -3.25
N TYR A 66 1.17 -21.55 -2.30
CA TYR A 66 1.65 -21.26 -0.95
C TYR A 66 3.07 -20.66 -0.92
N LYS A 67 3.93 -21.01 -1.88
CA LYS A 67 5.29 -20.45 -1.95
C LYS A 67 5.29 -19.00 -2.45
N TYR A 68 4.36 -18.64 -3.32
CA TYR A 68 4.21 -17.26 -3.80
C TYR A 68 3.67 -16.36 -2.70
N GLN A 69 2.72 -16.86 -1.92
CA GLN A 69 2.24 -16.17 -0.73
C GLN A 69 3.37 -15.99 0.30
N ALA A 70 4.22 -17.00 0.51
CA ALA A 70 5.38 -16.86 1.39
C ALA A 70 6.37 -15.78 0.91
N GLN A 71 6.65 -15.70 -0.39
CA GLN A 71 7.51 -14.64 -0.95
C GLN A 71 6.89 -13.25 -0.80
N LEU A 72 5.58 -13.12 -0.98
CA LEU A 72 4.87 -11.88 -0.68
C LEU A 72 5.00 -11.50 0.80
N LEU A 73 4.85 -12.45 1.73
CA LEU A 73 5.00 -12.21 3.16
C LEU A 73 6.44 -11.80 3.53
N VAL A 74 7.45 -12.40 2.89
CA VAL A 74 8.84 -11.97 3.05
C VAL A 74 8.99 -10.52 2.61
N LYS A 75 8.42 -10.14 1.46
CA LYS A 75 8.49 -8.76 0.97
C LYS A 75 7.77 -7.77 1.88
N LEU A 76 6.60 -8.14 2.40
CA LEU A 76 5.88 -7.34 3.39
C LEU A 76 6.69 -7.15 4.67
N ASN A 77 7.42 -8.18 5.13
CA ASN A 77 8.30 -8.07 6.29
C ASN A 77 9.50 -7.16 6.03
N GLU A 78 10.08 -7.20 4.83
CA GLU A 78 11.13 -6.25 4.42
C GLU A 78 10.61 -4.81 4.48
N LEU A 79 9.43 -4.55 3.90
CA LEU A 79 8.79 -3.23 3.91
C LEU A 79 8.43 -2.78 5.33
N ARG A 80 8.01 -3.72 6.19
CA ARG A 80 7.79 -3.44 7.62
C ARG A 80 9.06 -2.99 8.34
N GLY A 81 10.21 -3.59 8.01
CA GLY A 81 11.52 -3.14 8.50
C GLY A 81 11.87 -1.71 8.09
N LEU A 82 11.30 -1.22 6.98
CA LEU A 82 11.45 0.14 6.46
C LEU A 82 10.37 1.12 6.99
N GLY A 83 9.53 0.68 7.93
CA GLY A 83 8.48 1.49 8.56
C GLY A 83 7.13 1.48 7.84
N TRP A 84 6.95 0.67 6.80
CA TRP A 84 5.66 0.51 6.13
C TRP A 84 4.72 -0.40 6.92
N GLN A 85 3.45 -0.03 7.02
CA GLN A 85 2.42 -0.80 7.71
C GLN A 85 1.29 -1.16 6.76
N VAL A 86 0.83 -2.41 6.80
CA VAL A 86 -0.33 -2.82 6.01
C VAL A 86 -1.58 -2.20 6.62
N VAL A 87 -2.32 -1.43 5.82
CA VAL A 87 -3.59 -0.79 6.22
C VAL A 87 -4.79 -1.43 5.58
N GLU A 88 -4.63 -2.04 4.41
CA GLU A 88 -5.69 -2.76 3.71
C GLU A 88 -5.13 -3.99 2.99
N MET A 89 -5.94 -5.04 2.94
CA MET A 89 -5.65 -6.26 2.20
C MET A 89 -6.91 -6.68 1.44
N GLN A 90 -6.74 -6.96 0.15
CA GLN A 90 -7.76 -7.53 -0.71
C GLN A 90 -7.22 -8.78 -1.38
N GLN A 91 -7.96 -9.88 -1.29
CA GLN A 91 -7.68 -11.12 -2.01
C GLN A 91 -8.85 -11.42 -2.94
N THR A 92 -8.54 -11.69 -4.20
CA THR A 92 -9.53 -12.00 -5.23
C THR A 92 -9.12 -13.27 -5.94
N GLU A 93 -10.05 -14.21 -6.02
CA GLU A 93 -9.92 -15.43 -6.80
C GLU A 93 -10.98 -15.39 -7.90
N THR A 94 -10.52 -15.33 -9.15
CA THR A 94 -11.42 -15.32 -10.31
C THR A 94 -11.22 -16.61 -11.08
N SER A 95 -12.28 -17.38 -11.23
CA SER A 95 -12.32 -18.60 -12.05
C SER A 95 -12.92 -18.26 -13.42
N THR A 96 -12.09 -18.24 -14.45
CA THR A 96 -12.54 -18.08 -15.84
C THR A 96 -12.59 -19.43 -16.55
N PRO A 97 -13.71 -19.81 -17.19
CA PRO A 97 -13.77 -21.06 -17.95
C PRO A 97 -12.76 -21.03 -19.09
N ASP A 98 -11.87 -22.04 -19.16
CA ASP A 98 -10.98 -22.21 -20.31
C ASP A 98 -11.79 -22.80 -21.48
N LEU A 99 -12.11 -21.93 -22.44
CA LEU A 99 -12.81 -22.31 -23.67
C LEU A 99 -11.91 -23.07 -24.66
N GLN A 100 -10.58 -22.98 -24.51
CA GLN A 100 -9.61 -23.66 -25.38
C GLN A 100 -9.34 -25.09 -24.90
N HIS A 101 -9.34 -25.33 -23.59
CA HIS A 101 -9.14 -26.66 -23.00
C HIS A 101 -10.22 -27.00 -21.94
N PRO A 102 -11.48 -27.22 -22.36
CA PRO A 102 -12.60 -27.42 -21.44
C PRO A 102 -12.47 -28.66 -20.53
N LEU A 103 -11.60 -29.61 -20.88
CA LEU A 103 -11.34 -30.81 -20.07
C LEU A 103 -10.33 -30.58 -18.93
N LEU A 104 -9.59 -29.47 -18.93
CA LEU A 104 -8.58 -29.16 -17.91
C LEU A 104 -9.12 -28.36 -16.71
N GLY A 105 -10.40 -27.99 -16.73
CA GLY A 105 -11.01 -27.14 -15.71
C GLY A 105 -10.80 -25.64 -15.97
N PRO A 106 -11.45 -24.76 -15.19
CA PRO A 106 -11.31 -23.33 -15.37
C PRO A 106 -9.93 -22.82 -14.96
N ASP A 107 -9.45 -21.79 -15.64
CA ASP A 107 -8.28 -21.03 -15.23
C ASP A 107 -8.61 -20.22 -13.97
N VAL A 108 -7.87 -20.46 -12.89
CA VAL A 108 -8.00 -19.73 -11.64
C VAL A 108 -6.89 -18.68 -11.55
N VAL A 109 -7.29 -17.41 -11.48
CA VAL A 109 -6.40 -16.28 -11.25
C VAL A 109 -6.55 -15.83 -9.80
N SER A 110 -5.52 -16.09 -9.00
CA SER A 110 -5.42 -15.61 -7.62
C SER A 110 -4.60 -14.32 -7.59
N THR A 111 -5.21 -13.26 -7.03
CA THR A 111 -4.61 -11.94 -6.85
C THR A 111 -4.68 -11.55 -5.38
N ALA A 112 -3.57 -11.08 -4.81
CA ALA A 112 -3.53 -10.54 -3.46
C ALA A 112 -2.91 -9.14 -3.49
N THR A 113 -3.67 -8.13 -3.09
CA THR A 113 -3.29 -6.72 -3.09
C THR A 113 -3.25 -6.20 -1.66
N TYR A 114 -2.19 -5.47 -1.33
CA TYR A 114 -1.95 -4.86 -0.03
C TYR A 114 -1.69 -3.38 -0.22
N LEU A 115 -2.40 -2.56 0.56
CA LEU A 115 -2.10 -1.15 0.71
C LEU A 115 -1.23 -0.98 1.95
N LEU A 116 -0.10 -0.31 1.80
CA LEU A 116 0.82 0.04 2.86
C LEU A 116 0.82 1.54 3.11
N GLU A 117 0.87 1.93 4.37
CA GLU A 117 0.97 3.32 4.84
C GLU A 117 2.30 3.51 5.59
N ARG A 118 2.90 4.70 5.45
CA ARG A 118 4.00 5.17 6.30
C ARG A 118 3.69 6.59 6.80
N ARG A 119 3.81 6.78 8.12
CA ARG A 119 3.54 8.04 8.83
C ARG A 119 4.81 8.69 9.33
#